data_AF-D7B9P1-F1
#
_entry.id   AF-D7B9P1-F1
#
_cell.length_a   1.000
_cell.length_b   1.000
_cell.length_c   1.000
_cell.angle_alpha   90.00
_cell.angle_beta   90.00
_cell.angle_gamma   90.00
#
_symmetry.space_group_name_H-M   'P 1'
#
loop_
_entity.id
_entity.type
_entity.pdbx_description
1 polymer ?
#
loop_
_entity_poly.entity_id
_entity_poly.type
_entity_poly.pdbx_seq_one_letter_code
_entity_poly.pdbx_strand_id
1 'polypeptide(L)'
;MASPPATAAAPPAPPPPQVGNVPAEPAARAVPDAHSRRFLSPGGPGVPGAPSGQGDVVSETVGGLVWLARTAGRIQGLLARMALGLLDFAAALLNRWVLRPLRRAAGRSLRGRLRRGRVRIRTRVRARRARAALTKAKAGLALRTVRGRAAAMVRSAERMSALMTHQAAVRAGADVAAAQARRGTRVALARERADRVVAQARRTGDAGVRRAKWQRERLVRDAAGRGSVAERDARNQGDALVRRAEDARTRRVSRARTRTDQHVADAVRAGDADVRATALAGAARITAVARQGDLLVRAAGDRADRAVRAAESAHDTYVDQVDRRVEDLRGLTSRDVPRKDARQLLRWNAAKGTVQRRRFNERMAAADGLVNPAAVGARAGGAPGTAAGSVSPSAAPPTAPRTGPPALRGPRGWRSAWNSRRRGAATGPAPSHLRRGGRSTPKGRAAT
;
A
#
# COMPACT_ATOMS: atom_id res chain seq x y z
N MET A 1 25.09 39.26 -52.60
CA MET A 1 25.05 37.78 -52.70
C MET A 1 25.78 37.24 -51.49
N ALA A 2 25.06 36.69 -50.51
CA ALA A 2 25.62 36.25 -49.23
C ALA A 2 25.92 34.74 -49.29
N SER A 3 27.16 34.36 -48.97
CA SER A 3 27.60 32.96 -48.89
C SER A 3 26.98 32.25 -47.68
N PRO A 4 26.58 30.97 -47.79
CA PRO A 4 26.07 30.21 -46.67
C PRO A 4 27.19 29.72 -45.73
N PRO A 5 26.91 29.53 -44.42
CA PRO A 5 27.89 29.07 -43.45
C PRO A 5 28.12 27.54 -43.52
N ALA A 6 29.36 27.16 -43.21
CA ALA A 6 29.86 25.79 -43.27
C ALA A 6 29.29 24.88 -42.17
N THR A 7 28.85 23.68 -42.57
CA THR A 7 28.37 22.60 -41.70
C THR A 7 29.55 21.92 -41.00
N ALA A 8 29.58 21.95 -39.66
CA ALA A 8 30.57 21.25 -38.86
C ALA A 8 30.30 19.72 -38.85
N ALA A 9 31.32 18.93 -39.18
CA ALA A 9 31.27 17.47 -39.18
C ALA A 9 31.25 16.88 -37.76
N ALA A 10 30.47 15.82 -37.57
CA ALA A 10 30.34 15.10 -36.31
C ALA A 10 31.60 14.27 -36.00
N PRO A 11 32.02 14.15 -34.72
CA PRO A 11 33.18 13.36 -34.33
C PRO A 11 32.92 11.84 -34.42
N PRO A 12 33.95 11.03 -34.73
CA PRO A 12 33.83 9.59 -34.89
C PRO A 12 33.59 8.86 -33.55
N ALA A 13 32.83 7.76 -33.62
CA ALA A 13 32.46 6.92 -32.48
C ALA A 13 33.66 6.14 -31.90
N PRO A 14 33.69 5.88 -30.59
CA PRO A 14 34.76 5.12 -29.95
C PRO A 14 34.68 3.60 -30.26
N PRO A 15 35.82 2.90 -30.29
CA PRO A 15 35.88 1.47 -30.58
C PRO A 15 35.32 0.60 -29.42
N PRO A 16 34.80 -0.60 -29.72
CA PRO A 16 34.25 -1.50 -28.71
C PRO A 16 35.33 -2.13 -27.80
N PRO A 17 34.97 -2.48 -26.55
CA PRO A 17 35.91 -3.07 -25.59
C PRO A 17 36.32 -4.50 -25.97
N GLN A 18 37.61 -4.78 -25.85
CA GLN A 18 38.20 -6.10 -26.06
C GLN A 18 37.82 -7.05 -24.89
N VAL A 19 37.36 -8.25 -25.25
CA VAL A 19 37.03 -9.33 -24.33
C VAL A 19 38.32 -10.06 -23.96
N GLY A 20 38.78 -9.87 -22.73
CA GLY A 20 39.95 -10.55 -22.16
C GLY A 20 39.62 -11.96 -21.67
N ASN A 21 40.49 -12.91 -22.03
CA ASN A 21 40.44 -14.32 -21.70
C ASN A 21 40.45 -14.60 -20.18
N VAL A 22 39.62 -15.55 -19.75
CA VAL A 22 39.56 -16.11 -18.39
C VAL A 22 40.55 -17.28 -18.28
N PRO A 23 41.51 -17.28 -17.34
CA PRO A 23 42.33 -18.47 -17.06
C PRO A 23 41.63 -19.43 -16.09
N ALA A 24 41.92 -20.71 -16.30
CA ALA A 24 41.30 -21.90 -15.71
C ALA A 24 41.55 -22.08 -14.20
N GLU A 25 40.53 -22.65 -13.53
CA GLU A 25 40.60 -23.24 -12.18
C GLU A 25 41.54 -24.46 -12.12
N PRO A 26 42.24 -24.69 -11.00
CA PRO A 26 42.75 -26.00 -10.66
C PRO A 26 41.94 -26.69 -9.54
N ALA A 27 41.38 -27.84 -9.94
CA ALA A 27 41.25 -29.13 -9.25
C ALA A 27 41.25 -29.19 -7.70
N ALA A 28 40.12 -29.70 -7.20
CA ALA A 28 39.94 -30.26 -5.86
C ALA A 28 40.84 -31.48 -5.57
N ARG A 29 41.32 -31.56 -4.31
CA ARG A 29 41.82 -32.80 -3.69
C ARG A 29 41.18 -33.00 -2.32
N ALA A 30 40.95 -34.27 -2.01
CA ALA A 30 40.15 -34.83 -0.93
C ALA A 30 40.96 -35.08 0.38
N VAL A 31 40.30 -34.88 1.55
CA VAL A 31 40.08 -35.79 2.73
C VAL A 31 41.36 -36.34 3.45
N PRO A 32 41.45 -36.50 4.82
CA PRO A 32 40.47 -37.09 5.76
C PRO A 32 40.35 -36.55 7.21
N ASP A 33 39.38 -37.16 7.90
CA ASP A 33 38.99 -37.14 9.32
C ASP A 33 40.12 -37.27 10.38
N ALA A 34 39.87 -36.77 11.60
CA ALA A 34 39.91 -37.59 12.83
C ALA A 34 39.48 -36.80 14.10
N HIS A 35 38.76 -37.53 14.96
CA HIS A 35 38.26 -37.20 16.29
C HIS A 35 39.32 -36.81 17.33
N SER A 36 38.93 -36.00 18.34
CA SER A 36 39.32 -36.18 19.76
C SER A 36 38.44 -35.36 20.72
N ARG A 37 38.30 -35.90 21.93
CA ARG A 37 37.27 -35.66 22.96
C ARG A 37 37.72 -34.65 24.05
N ARG A 38 36.72 -34.02 24.69
CA ARG A 38 36.52 -33.68 26.14
C ARG A 38 37.67 -33.06 26.96
N PHE A 39 37.42 -31.95 27.67
CA PHE A 39 37.13 -31.87 29.12
C PHE A 39 36.85 -30.42 29.59
N LEU A 40 36.31 -30.28 30.80
CA LEU A 40 35.53 -29.17 31.38
C LEU A 40 36.34 -28.12 32.20
N SER A 41 35.85 -26.85 32.16
CA SER A 41 35.65 -25.87 33.27
C SER A 41 36.84 -25.10 33.92
N PRO A 42 36.59 -24.04 34.74
CA PRO A 42 35.87 -22.78 34.47
C PRO A 42 36.60 -21.50 35.00
N GLY A 43 36.15 -20.29 34.60
CA GLY A 43 36.30 -19.06 35.41
C GLY A 43 37.09 -17.89 34.80
N GLY A 44 36.46 -16.71 34.74
CA GLY A 44 37.12 -15.41 34.56
C GLY A 44 36.38 -14.42 33.65
N PRO A 45 36.03 -13.19 34.10
CA PRO A 45 35.16 -12.28 33.36
C PRO A 45 35.96 -11.43 32.38
N GLY A 46 35.70 -11.59 31.07
CA GLY A 46 36.34 -10.85 30.00
C GLY A 46 35.31 -10.23 29.06
N VAL A 47 35.23 -8.90 29.11
CA VAL A 47 34.89 -7.92 28.05
C VAL A 47 34.31 -8.48 26.73
N PRO A 48 33.13 -8.03 26.26
CA PRO A 48 32.60 -8.47 24.98
C PRO A 48 33.38 -7.85 23.81
N GLY A 49 34.26 -8.66 23.21
CA GLY A 49 34.85 -8.43 21.90
C GLY A 49 33.85 -8.71 20.78
N ALA A 50 33.76 -7.79 19.84
CA ALA A 50 32.95 -7.90 18.63
C ALA A 50 33.51 -8.98 17.68
N PRO A 51 32.67 -9.85 17.09
CA PRO A 51 33.09 -10.66 15.96
C PRO A 51 32.92 -9.86 14.66
N SER A 52 34.07 -9.47 14.08
CA SER A 52 34.22 -9.13 12.67
C SER A 52 34.28 -10.43 11.86
N GLY A 53 33.29 -10.68 11.00
CA GLY A 53 33.34 -11.82 10.08
C GLY A 53 31.97 -12.24 9.57
N GLN A 54 31.30 -11.39 8.79
CA GLN A 54 30.12 -11.80 8.02
C GLN A 54 29.89 -10.84 6.82
N GLY A 55 30.82 -10.86 5.88
CA GLY A 55 30.63 -10.32 4.54
C GLY A 55 30.54 -11.47 3.54
N ASP A 56 29.65 -11.35 2.56
CA ASP A 56 29.60 -12.14 1.30
C ASP A 56 28.64 -13.32 1.15
N VAL A 57 27.61 -13.49 1.99
CA VAL A 57 26.53 -14.48 1.70
C VAL A 57 25.13 -13.89 1.54
N VAL A 58 24.97 -12.56 1.67
CA VAL A 58 23.65 -11.90 1.69
C VAL A 58 23.24 -11.33 0.32
N SER A 59 24.16 -11.26 -0.65
CA SER A 59 23.89 -10.66 -1.96
C SER A 59 23.25 -11.64 -2.97
N GLU A 60 23.46 -12.96 -2.83
CA GLU A 60 22.86 -13.95 -3.75
C GLU A 60 21.48 -14.45 -3.27
N THR A 61 21.21 -14.44 -1.96
CA THR A 61 19.94 -14.94 -1.41
C THR A 61 18.77 -13.97 -1.63
N VAL A 62 19.02 -12.67 -1.71
CA VAL A 62 17.97 -11.66 -1.98
C VAL A 62 17.55 -11.63 -3.46
N GLY A 63 18.47 -11.93 -4.38
CA GLY A 63 18.17 -12.04 -5.82
C GLY A 63 17.28 -13.22 -6.16
N GLY A 64 17.52 -14.40 -5.56
CA GLY A 64 16.73 -15.61 -5.79
C GLY A 64 15.29 -15.51 -5.28
N LEU A 65 15.06 -14.86 -4.14
CA LEU A 65 13.73 -14.69 -3.54
C LEU A 65 12.82 -13.74 -4.34
N VAL A 66 13.38 -12.72 -4.98
CA VAL A 66 12.61 -11.78 -5.84
C VAL A 66 12.20 -12.45 -7.17
N TRP A 67 13.02 -13.36 -7.70
CA TRP A 67 12.68 -14.12 -8.91
C TRP A 67 11.58 -15.17 -8.64
N LEU A 68 11.67 -15.90 -7.51
CA LEU A 68 10.67 -16.88 -7.07
C LEU A 68 9.30 -16.25 -6.76
N ALA A 69 9.26 -15.05 -6.16
CA ALA A 69 8.01 -14.35 -5.90
C ALA A 69 7.31 -13.87 -7.19
N ARG A 70 8.08 -13.56 -8.24
CA ARG A 70 7.55 -13.08 -9.53
C ARG A 70 7.02 -14.21 -10.41
N THR A 71 7.60 -15.41 -10.33
CA THR A 71 7.10 -16.61 -11.02
C THR A 71 5.87 -17.21 -10.34
N ALA A 72 5.82 -17.22 -9.00
CA ALA A 72 4.66 -17.70 -8.25
C ALA A 72 3.36 -16.94 -8.56
N GLY A 73 3.43 -15.61 -8.72
CA GLY A 73 2.26 -14.78 -9.05
C GLY A 73 1.67 -15.03 -10.45
N ARG A 74 2.50 -15.42 -11.43
CA ARG A 74 2.03 -15.77 -12.79
C ARG A 74 1.35 -17.13 -12.81
N ILE A 75 1.86 -18.09 -12.05
CA ILE A 75 1.29 -19.45 -11.95
C ILE A 75 -0.07 -19.43 -11.23
N GLN A 76 -0.20 -18.66 -10.14
CA GLN A 76 -1.49 -18.50 -9.46
C GLN A 76 -2.56 -17.82 -10.34
N GLY A 77 -2.18 -16.83 -11.15
CA GLY A 77 -3.09 -16.18 -12.10
C GLY A 77 -3.58 -17.11 -13.21
N LEU A 78 -2.72 -18.02 -13.69
CA LEU A 78 -3.07 -19.03 -14.69
C LEU A 78 -3.99 -20.11 -14.10
N LEU A 79 -3.67 -20.61 -12.91
CA LEU A 79 -4.47 -21.63 -12.21
C LEU A 79 -5.87 -21.11 -11.84
N ALA A 80 -5.98 -19.85 -11.40
CA ALA A 80 -7.28 -19.24 -11.12
C ALA A 80 -8.16 -19.11 -12.37
N ARG A 81 -7.57 -18.79 -13.54
CA ARG A 81 -8.29 -18.71 -14.81
C ARG A 81 -8.72 -20.09 -15.31
N MET A 82 -7.88 -21.12 -15.16
CA MET A 82 -8.27 -22.49 -15.50
C MET A 82 -9.37 -23.03 -14.58
N ALA A 83 -9.30 -22.78 -13.28
CA ALA A 83 -10.32 -23.21 -12.32
C ALA A 83 -11.69 -22.56 -12.61
N LEU A 84 -11.71 -21.26 -12.94
CA LEU A 84 -12.95 -20.56 -13.34
C LEU A 84 -13.51 -21.08 -14.67
N GLY A 85 -12.64 -21.35 -15.65
CA GLY A 85 -13.05 -21.94 -16.93
C GLY A 85 -13.63 -23.35 -16.78
N LEU A 86 -13.06 -24.18 -15.90
CA LEU A 86 -13.56 -25.52 -15.59
C LEU A 86 -14.92 -25.48 -14.88
N LEU A 87 -15.15 -24.51 -13.99
CA LEU A 87 -16.43 -24.30 -13.33
C LEU A 87 -17.54 -23.89 -14.32
N ASP A 88 -17.25 -22.97 -15.24
CA ASP A 88 -18.20 -22.57 -16.28
C ASP A 88 -18.48 -23.71 -17.27
N PHE A 89 -17.45 -24.50 -17.62
CA PHE A 89 -17.61 -25.69 -18.44
C PHE A 89 -18.46 -26.76 -17.75
N ALA A 90 -18.21 -27.06 -16.47
CA ALA A 90 -19.01 -28.01 -15.68
C ALA A 90 -20.47 -27.54 -15.55
N ALA A 91 -20.70 -26.24 -15.33
CA ALA A 91 -22.05 -25.68 -15.28
C ALA A 91 -22.78 -25.78 -16.64
N ALA A 92 -22.07 -25.56 -17.75
CA ALA A 92 -22.61 -25.73 -19.10
C ALA A 92 -22.94 -27.20 -19.41
N LEU A 93 -22.07 -28.13 -19.00
CA LEU A 93 -22.25 -29.57 -19.17
C LEU A 93 -23.48 -30.06 -18.39
N LEU A 94 -23.60 -29.67 -17.11
CA LEU A 94 -24.72 -30.03 -16.24
C LEU A 94 -26.06 -29.52 -16.79
N ASN A 95 -26.07 -28.29 -17.33
CA ASN A 95 -27.27 -27.71 -17.92
C ASN A 95 -27.69 -28.39 -19.23
N ARG A 96 -26.71 -28.80 -20.05
CA ARG A 96 -26.95 -29.46 -21.34
C ARG A 96 -27.42 -30.91 -21.18
N TRP A 97 -26.82 -31.65 -20.25
CA TRP A 97 -27.03 -33.09 -20.11
C TRP A 97 -28.04 -33.50 -19.05
N VAL A 98 -28.17 -32.75 -17.95
CA VAL A 98 -29.09 -33.11 -16.86
C VAL A 98 -30.39 -32.32 -16.95
N LEU A 99 -30.29 -30.98 -17.03
CA LEU A 99 -31.47 -30.12 -16.92
C LEU A 99 -32.36 -30.08 -18.17
N ARG A 100 -31.78 -30.21 -19.38
CA ARG A 100 -32.52 -30.21 -20.65
C ARG A 100 -33.41 -31.44 -20.86
N PRO A 101 -32.96 -32.69 -20.66
CA PRO A 101 -33.80 -33.87 -20.83
C PRO A 101 -34.87 -33.98 -19.72
N LEU A 102 -34.55 -33.62 -18.47
CA LEU A 102 -35.54 -33.57 -17.38
C LEU A 102 -36.68 -32.59 -17.67
N ARG A 103 -36.39 -31.43 -18.28
CA ARG A 103 -37.41 -30.47 -18.73
C ARG A 103 -38.28 -31.00 -19.88
N ARG A 104 -37.73 -31.85 -20.75
CA ARG A 104 -38.49 -32.48 -21.85
C ARG A 104 -39.36 -33.64 -21.35
N ALA A 105 -38.88 -34.43 -20.41
CA ALA A 105 -39.63 -35.53 -19.79
C ALA A 105 -40.79 -35.00 -18.91
N ALA A 106 -40.54 -33.99 -18.07
CA ALA A 106 -41.57 -33.38 -17.21
C ALA A 106 -42.63 -32.58 -18.01
N GLY A 107 -42.30 -32.13 -19.23
CA GLY A 107 -43.22 -31.38 -20.08
C GLY A 107 -44.31 -32.21 -20.76
N ARG A 108 -44.09 -33.52 -20.94
CA ARG A 108 -45.04 -34.41 -21.66
C ARG A 108 -46.05 -35.08 -20.73
N SER A 109 -45.65 -35.51 -19.53
CA SER A 109 -46.57 -36.20 -18.60
C SER A 109 -47.60 -35.28 -17.92
N LEU A 110 -47.30 -33.98 -17.79
CA LEU A 110 -48.20 -33.00 -17.18
C LEU A 110 -49.29 -32.45 -18.11
N ARG A 111 -49.18 -32.66 -19.43
CA ARG A 111 -50.20 -32.19 -20.39
C ARG A 111 -51.43 -33.10 -20.46
N GLY A 112 -51.32 -34.38 -20.10
CA GLY A 112 -52.41 -35.36 -20.24
C GLY A 112 -53.49 -35.33 -19.14
N ARG A 113 -53.18 -34.89 -17.92
CA ARG A 113 -54.10 -35.04 -16.76
C ARG A 113 -54.82 -33.77 -16.28
N LEU A 114 -54.78 -32.68 -17.05
CA LEU A 114 -55.34 -31.38 -16.62
C LEU A 114 -56.69 -31.01 -17.27
N ARG A 115 -57.49 -32.00 -17.68
CA ARG A 115 -58.92 -31.83 -18.01
C ARG A 115 -59.81 -32.33 -16.87
N ARG A 116 -59.95 -31.57 -15.78
CA ARG A 116 -61.11 -31.62 -14.84
C ARG A 116 -61.11 -30.36 -13.96
N GLY A 117 -62.24 -29.66 -13.95
CA GLY A 117 -62.32 -28.18 -13.87
C GLY A 117 -62.27 -27.48 -12.52
N ARG A 118 -62.03 -28.15 -11.38
CA ARG A 118 -62.19 -27.51 -10.04
C ARG A 118 -60.93 -27.43 -9.15
N VAL A 119 -59.80 -28.05 -9.52
CA VAL A 119 -58.55 -28.06 -8.68
C VAL A 119 -57.52 -26.97 -9.06
N ARG A 120 -57.82 -26.13 -10.07
CA ARG A 120 -56.83 -25.25 -10.71
C ARG A 120 -56.37 -24.03 -9.89
N ILE A 121 -57.15 -23.53 -8.94
CA ILE A 121 -56.80 -22.28 -8.23
C ILE A 121 -55.85 -22.57 -7.06
N ARG A 122 -56.19 -23.55 -6.21
CA ARG A 122 -55.35 -23.95 -5.07
C ARG A 122 -53.95 -24.37 -5.48
N THR A 123 -53.83 -25.16 -6.56
CA THR A 123 -52.54 -25.60 -7.12
C THR A 123 -51.71 -24.43 -7.66
N ARG A 124 -52.34 -23.47 -8.36
CA ARG A 124 -51.66 -22.24 -8.83
C ARG A 124 -51.21 -21.34 -7.68
N VAL A 125 -52.01 -21.24 -6.62
CA VAL A 125 -51.64 -20.48 -5.41
C VAL A 125 -50.45 -21.13 -4.71
N ARG A 126 -50.48 -22.46 -4.48
CA ARG A 126 -49.34 -23.21 -3.90
C ARG A 126 -48.06 -23.04 -4.74
N ALA A 127 -48.15 -23.17 -6.07
CA ALA A 127 -47.02 -22.97 -6.96
C ALA A 127 -46.47 -21.53 -6.92
N ARG A 128 -47.33 -20.51 -6.75
CA ARG A 128 -46.89 -19.12 -6.58
C ARG A 128 -46.24 -18.86 -5.23
N ARG A 129 -46.70 -19.48 -4.15
CA ARG A 129 -46.04 -19.43 -2.83
C ARG A 129 -44.65 -20.07 -2.89
N ALA A 130 -44.51 -21.22 -3.55
CA ALA A 130 -43.20 -21.84 -3.76
C ALA A 130 -42.26 -20.94 -4.59
N ARG A 131 -42.78 -20.28 -5.63
CA ARG A 131 -42.02 -19.28 -6.39
C ARG A 131 -41.63 -18.06 -5.55
N ALA A 132 -42.49 -17.63 -4.63
CA ALA A 132 -42.19 -16.54 -3.71
C ALA A 132 -40.98 -16.88 -2.81
N ALA A 133 -40.95 -18.09 -2.25
CA ALA A 133 -39.80 -18.57 -1.48
C ALA A 133 -38.50 -18.57 -2.32
N LEU A 134 -38.56 -19.09 -3.55
CA LEU A 134 -37.43 -19.03 -4.48
C LEU A 134 -36.98 -17.59 -4.80
N THR A 135 -37.93 -16.65 -4.93
CA THR A 135 -37.58 -15.24 -5.17
C THR A 135 -36.91 -14.58 -3.97
N LYS A 136 -37.33 -14.90 -2.75
CA LYS A 136 -36.66 -14.43 -1.53
C LYS A 136 -35.25 -14.99 -1.43
N ALA A 137 -35.08 -16.29 -1.68
CA ALA A 137 -33.76 -16.94 -1.69
C ALA A 137 -32.82 -16.29 -2.72
N LYS A 138 -33.31 -15.97 -3.91
CA LYS A 138 -32.53 -15.24 -4.93
C LYS A 138 -32.18 -13.81 -4.50
N ALA A 139 -33.11 -13.10 -3.88
CA ALA A 139 -32.83 -11.77 -3.34
C ALA A 139 -31.77 -11.82 -2.22
N GLY A 140 -31.81 -12.85 -1.37
CA GLY A 140 -30.80 -13.06 -0.33
C GLY A 140 -29.43 -13.45 -0.89
N LEU A 141 -29.39 -14.23 -1.97
CA LEU A 141 -28.14 -14.50 -2.69
C LEU A 141 -27.55 -13.20 -3.26
N ALA A 142 -28.37 -12.35 -3.87
CA ALA A 142 -27.92 -11.07 -4.42
C ALA A 142 -27.34 -10.14 -3.32
N LEU A 143 -28.01 -10.06 -2.16
CA LEU A 143 -27.47 -9.31 -1.02
C LEU A 143 -26.11 -9.87 -0.55
N ARG A 144 -25.99 -11.20 -0.43
CA ARG A 144 -24.71 -11.85 -0.08
C ARG A 144 -23.61 -11.56 -1.09
N THR A 145 -23.93 -11.49 -2.39
CA THR A 145 -22.93 -11.13 -3.42
C THR A 145 -22.44 -9.70 -3.27
N VAL A 146 -23.32 -8.73 -2.95
CA VAL A 146 -22.90 -7.35 -2.69
C VAL A 146 -22.03 -7.28 -1.44
N ARG A 147 -22.41 -7.94 -0.34
CA ARG A 147 -21.59 -8.03 0.88
C ARG A 147 -20.21 -8.64 0.61
N GLY A 148 -20.16 -9.73 -0.15
CA GLY A 148 -18.90 -10.39 -0.53
C GLY A 148 -17.97 -9.48 -1.34
N ARG A 149 -18.52 -8.72 -2.30
CA ARG A 149 -17.77 -7.73 -3.09
C ARG A 149 -17.32 -6.54 -2.25
N ALA A 150 -18.20 -6.03 -1.39
CA ALA A 150 -17.90 -4.92 -0.49
C ALA A 150 -16.70 -5.28 0.41
N ALA A 151 -16.72 -6.47 1.01
CA ALA A 151 -15.61 -6.98 1.80
C ALA A 151 -14.34 -7.20 0.96
N ALA A 152 -14.46 -7.65 -0.30
CA ALA A 152 -13.30 -7.80 -1.18
C ALA A 152 -12.64 -6.46 -1.56
N MET A 153 -13.43 -5.40 -1.72
CA MET A 153 -12.93 -4.05 -1.97
C MET A 153 -12.12 -3.53 -0.79
N VAL A 154 -12.63 -3.68 0.44
CA VAL A 154 -11.90 -3.28 1.66
C VAL A 154 -10.59 -4.04 1.79
N ARG A 155 -10.60 -5.37 1.63
CA ARG A 155 -9.37 -6.19 1.62
C ARG A 155 -8.39 -5.78 0.52
N SER A 156 -8.90 -5.34 -0.63
CA SER A 156 -8.04 -4.84 -1.71
C SER A 156 -7.36 -3.52 -1.32
N ALA A 157 -8.09 -2.62 -0.65
CA ALA A 157 -7.54 -1.37 -0.13
C ALA A 157 -6.50 -1.62 0.97
N GLU A 158 -6.75 -2.57 1.88
CA GLU A 158 -5.81 -2.98 2.93
C GLU A 158 -4.51 -3.52 2.33
N ARG A 159 -4.60 -4.41 1.33
CA ARG A 159 -3.40 -4.91 0.62
C ARG A 159 -2.64 -3.80 -0.07
N MET A 160 -3.34 -2.85 -0.70
CA MET A 160 -2.69 -1.71 -1.35
C MET A 160 -1.97 -0.82 -0.33
N SER A 161 -2.61 -0.52 0.81
CA SER A 161 -2.01 0.20 1.93
C SER A 161 -0.74 -0.48 2.44
N ALA A 162 -0.80 -1.80 2.66
CA ALA A 162 0.36 -2.60 3.08
C ALA A 162 1.50 -2.55 2.05
N LEU A 163 1.19 -2.69 0.76
CA LEU A 163 2.19 -2.63 -0.31
C LEU A 163 2.87 -1.25 -0.38
N MET A 164 2.10 -0.16 -0.29
CA MET A 164 2.66 1.19 -0.30
C MET A 164 3.58 1.41 0.90
N THR A 165 3.16 0.99 2.09
CA THR A 165 3.95 1.11 3.33
C THR A 165 5.24 0.28 3.25
N HIS A 166 5.16 -0.96 2.74
CA HIS A 166 6.32 -1.81 2.52
C HIS A 166 7.30 -1.17 1.52
N GLN A 167 6.81 -0.64 0.40
CA GLN A 167 7.67 0.03 -0.59
C GLN A 167 8.36 1.26 0.00
N ALA A 168 7.66 2.04 0.83
CA ALA A 168 8.26 3.17 1.54
C ALA A 168 9.36 2.72 2.51
N ALA A 169 9.14 1.62 3.24
CA ALA A 169 10.12 1.06 4.16
C ALA A 169 11.38 0.55 3.44
N VAL A 170 11.22 -0.16 2.33
CA VAL A 170 12.35 -0.64 1.50
C VAL A 170 13.18 0.53 0.99
N ARG A 171 12.53 1.58 0.48
CA ARG A 171 13.23 2.79 0.01
C ARG A 171 13.96 3.50 1.15
N ALA A 172 13.33 3.66 2.31
CA ALA A 172 13.96 4.26 3.48
C ALA A 172 15.18 3.44 3.95
N GLY A 173 15.09 2.11 3.94
CA GLY A 173 16.22 1.24 4.25
C GLY A 173 17.38 1.40 3.27
N ALA A 174 17.08 1.48 1.97
CA ALA A 174 18.09 1.73 0.94
C ALA A 174 18.77 3.11 1.10
N ASP A 175 18.00 4.15 1.42
CA ASP A 175 18.52 5.50 1.67
C ASP A 175 19.49 5.51 2.88
N VAL A 176 19.14 4.81 3.97
CA VAL A 176 19.99 4.68 5.17
C VAL A 176 21.27 3.90 4.86
N ALA A 177 21.18 2.79 4.12
CA ALA A 177 22.35 2.02 3.71
C ALA A 177 23.30 2.86 2.84
N ALA A 178 22.75 3.65 1.90
CA ALA A 178 23.54 4.58 1.10
C ALA A 178 24.21 5.67 1.96
N ALA A 179 23.53 6.20 2.98
CA ALA A 179 24.11 7.15 3.93
C ALA A 179 25.26 6.52 4.74
N GLN A 180 25.10 5.28 5.19
CA GLN A 180 26.17 4.53 5.89
C GLN A 180 27.39 4.30 5.00
N ALA A 181 27.19 3.96 3.72
CA ALA A 181 28.28 3.81 2.77
C ALA A 181 29.04 5.13 2.57
N ARG A 182 28.33 6.27 2.42
CA ARG A 182 28.94 7.60 2.34
C ARG A 182 29.70 7.99 3.61
N ARG A 183 29.19 7.62 4.78
CA ARG A 183 29.92 7.78 6.05
C ARG A 183 31.22 6.99 6.02
N GLY A 184 31.17 5.71 5.63
CA GLY A 184 32.35 4.85 5.54
C GLY A 184 33.44 5.45 4.65
N THR A 185 33.07 5.90 3.44
CA THR A 185 34.01 6.53 2.51
C THR A 185 34.59 7.85 3.06
N ARG A 186 33.78 8.71 3.68
CA ARG A 186 34.28 9.96 4.29
C ARG A 186 35.28 9.70 5.43
N VAL A 187 34.99 8.74 6.30
CA VAL A 187 35.89 8.38 7.41
C VAL A 187 37.20 7.78 6.88
N ALA A 188 37.13 6.92 5.86
CA ALA A 188 38.31 6.36 5.22
C ALA A 188 39.20 7.47 4.62
N LEU A 189 38.60 8.40 3.87
CA LEU A 189 39.33 9.55 3.31
C LEU A 189 39.92 10.47 4.40
N ALA A 190 39.22 10.66 5.52
CA ALA A 190 39.73 11.45 6.64
C ALA A 190 40.96 10.78 7.29
N ARG A 191 40.92 9.45 7.46
CA ARG A 191 42.06 8.67 7.98
C ARG A 191 43.26 8.69 7.04
N GLU A 192 43.02 8.54 5.75
CA GLU A 192 44.10 8.62 4.75
C GLU A 192 44.79 9.99 4.78
N ARG A 193 44.01 11.08 4.87
CA ARG A 193 44.56 12.44 5.02
C ARG A 193 45.31 12.60 6.34
N ALA A 194 44.79 12.03 7.42
CA ALA A 194 45.44 12.02 8.73
C ALA A 194 46.83 11.40 8.68
N ASP A 195 46.95 10.21 8.09
CA ASP A 195 48.21 9.48 7.97
C ASP A 195 49.25 10.27 7.17
N ARG A 196 48.83 10.93 6.08
CA ARG A 196 49.71 11.79 5.28
C ARG A 196 50.27 12.97 6.09
N VAL A 197 49.44 13.62 6.91
CA VAL A 197 49.88 14.75 7.76
C VAL A 197 50.87 14.30 8.83
N VAL A 198 50.63 13.16 9.48
CA VAL A 198 51.56 12.59 10.47
C VAL A 198 52.87 12.16 9.81
N ALA A 199 52.81 11.52 8.64
CA ALA A 199 53.99 11.15 7.87
C ALA A 199 54.81 12.38 7.48
N GLN A 200 54.17 13.46 7.04
CA GLN A 200 54.84 14.71 6.70
C GLN A 200 55.52 15.34 7.93
N ALA A 201 54.83 15.39 9.08
CA ALA A 201 55.40 15.91 10.32
C ALA A 201 56.65 15.12 10.77
N ARG A 202 56.63 13.78 10.61
CA ARG A 202 57.80 12.93 10.86
C ARG A 202 58.95 13.26 9.92
N ARG A 203 58.73 13.32 8.60
CA ARG A 203 59.76 13.65 7.61
C ARG A 203 60.43 14.99 7.90
N THR A 204 59.64 16.02 8.21
CA THR A 204 60.17 17.35 8.54
C THR A 204 60.96 17.33 9.85
N GLY A 205 60.48 16.61 10.87
CA GLY A 205 61.18 16.42 12.13
C GLY A 205 62.51 15.67 11.96
N ASP A 206 62.52 14.59 11.19
CA ASP A 206 63.73 13.81 10.87
C ASP A 206 64.78 14.67 10.14
N ALA A 207 64.35 15.50 9.19
CA ALA A 207 65.23 16.42 8.50
C ALA A 207 65.87 17.46 9.45
N GLY A 208 65.10 17.95 10.44
CA GLY A 208 65.62 18.83 11.49
C GLY A 208 66.68 18.16 12.36
N VAL A 209 66.42 16.91 12.79
CA VAL A 209 67.39 16.12 13.57
C VAL A 209 68.67 15.84 12.78
N ARG A 210 68.56 15.48 11.49
CA ARG A 210 69.74 15.28 10.63
C ARG A 210 70.60 16.54 10.52
N ARG A 211 69.98 17.71 10.35
CA ARG A 211 70.71 19.00 10.32
C ARG A 211 71.41 19.29 11.63
N ALA A 212 70.76 19.04 12.77
CA ALA A 212 71.36 19.23 14.09
C ALA A 212 72.56 18.29 14.33
N LYS A 213 72.46 17.02 13.89
CA LYS A 213 73.58 16.06 13.96
C LYS A 213 74.76 16.51 13.12
N TRP A 214 74.51 16.99 11.90
CA TRP A 214 75.56 17.53 11.04
C TRP A 214 76.23 18.78 11.66
N GLN A 215 75.46 19.67 12.29
CA GLN A 215 76.00 20.84 12.99
C GLN A 215 76.86 20.45 14.20
N ARG A 216 76.42 19.46 14.97
CA ARG A 216 77.21 18.88 16.08
C ARG A 216 78.56 18.38 15.58
N GLU A 217 78.58 17.59 14.52
CA GLU A 217 79.83 17.07 13.94
C GLU A 217 80.77 18.18 13.50
N ARG A 218 80.22 19.23 12.88
CA ARG A 218 80.99 20.42 12.49
C ARG A 218 81.57 21.15 13.69
N LEU A 219 80.79 21.41 14.75
CA LEU A 219 81.28 22.06 15.97
C LEU A 219 82.43 21.29 16.61
N VAL A 220 82.30 19.97 16.71
CA VAL A 220 83.35 19.10 17.27
C VAL A 220 84.61 19.12 16.40
N ARG A 221 84.45 19.10 15.07
CA ARG A 221 85.58 19.18 14.13
C ARG A 221 86.29 20.53 14.22
N ASP A 222 85.53 21.63 14.29
CA ASP A 222 86.08 22.98 14.38
C ASP A 222 86.83 23.20 15.71
N ALA A 223 86.42 22.53 16.79
CA ALA A 223 87.09 22.59 18.09
C ALA A 223 88.28 21.64 18.24
N ALA A 224 88.45 20.68 17.32
CA ALA A 224 89.51 19.68 17.39
C ALA A 224 90.89 20.34 17.36
N GLY A 225 91.77 19.93 18.28
CA GLY A 225 93.13 20.47 18.39
C GLY A 225 93.24 21.84 19.08
N ARG A 226 92.13 22.43 19.55
CA ARG A 226 92.14 23.68 20.33
C ARG A 226 92.21 23.46 21.86
N GLY A 227 92.39 22.21 22.30
CA GLY A 227 92.49 21.83 23.71
C GLY A 227 91.21 21.15 24.26
N SER A 228 91.38 20.41 25.36
CA SER A 228 90.35 19.50 25.91
C SER A 228 89.10 20.19 26.44
N VAL A 229 89.19 21.47 26.81
CA VAL A 229 88.04 22.27 27.27
C VAL A 229 87.18 22.67 26.07
N ALA A 230 87.77 23.21 25.01
CA ALA A 230 87.07 23.61 23.80
C ALA A 230 86.32 22.44 23.13
N GLU A 231 86.95 21.26 23.08
CA GLU A 231 86.31 20.06 22.55
C GLU A 231 85.11 19.58 23.38
N ARG A 232 85.21 19.66 24.72
CA ARG A 232 84.09 19.32 25.62
C ARG A 232 82.93 20.29 25.44
N ASP A 233 83.22 21.58 25.37
CA ASP A 233 82.18 22.59 25.18
C ASP A 233 81.46 22.44 23.84
N ALA A 234 82.21 22.18 22.76
CA ALA A 234 81.63 21.91 21.44
C ALA A 234 80.73 20.66 21.43
N ARG A 235 81.14 19.57 22.09
CA ARG A 235 80.31 18.36 22.25
C ARG A 235 79.04 18.67 23.03
N ASN A 236 79.14 19.37 24.16
CA ASN A 236 78.00 19.74 25.00
C ASN A 236 76.99 20.60 24.23
N GLN A 237 77.47 21.59 23.47
CA GLN A 237 76.63 22.43 22.62
C GLN A 237 75.97 21.62 21.50
N GLY A 238 76.74 20.78 20.80
CA GLY A 238 76.22 19.92 19.75
C GLY A 238 75.18 18.91 20.25
N ASP A 239 75.40 18.31 21.42
CA ASP A 239 74.45 17.41 22.06
C ASP A 239 73.17 18.15 22.49
N ALA A 240 73.29 19.40 22.96
CA ALA A 240 72.14 20.23 23.26
C ALA A 240 71.32 20.58 21.99
N LEU A 241 71.97 20.84 20.86
CA LEU A 241 71.29 21.07 19.57
C LEU A 241 70.49 19.84 19.12
N VAL A 242 71.10 18.65 19.18
CA VAL A 242 70.44 17.40 18.80
C VAL A 242 69.25 17.11 19.71
N ARG A 243 69.41 17.23 21.04
CA ARG A 243 68.31 17.05 22.00
C ARG A 243 67.12 17.98 21.72
N ARG A 244 67.39 19.27 21.50
CA ARG A 244 66.33 20.25 21.14
C ARG A 244 65.62 19.88 19.85
N ALA A 245 66.35 19.40 18.84
CA ALA A 245 65.78 18.99 17.56
C ALA A 245 64.90 17.72 17.70
N GLU A 246 65.31 16.76 18.52
CA GLU A 246 64.53 15.56 18.82
C GLU A 246 63.25 15.90 19.57
N ASP A 247 63.30 16.78 20.58
CA ASP A 247 62.11 17.24 21.28
C ASP A 247 61.15 18.00 20.34
N ALA A 248 61.69 18.81 19.43
CA ALA A 248 60.90 19.53 18.43
C ALA A 248 60.21 18.57 17.46
N ARG A 249 60.91 17.52 17.01
CA ARG A 249 60.34 16.43 16.19
C ARG A 249 59.20 15.74 16.94
N THR A 250 59.42 15.31 18.18
CA THR A 250 58.41 14.63 19.00
C THR A 250 57.17 15.50 19.18
N ARG A 251 57.36 16.79 19.52
CA ARG A 251 56.25 17.76 19.64
C ARG A 251 55.49 17.97 18.33
N ARG A 252 56.16 18.04 17.18
CA ARG A 252 55.49 18.15 15.87
C ARG A 252 54.62 16.94 15.57
N VAL A 253 55.15 15.73 15.76
CA VAL A 253 54.41 14.49 15.51
C VAL A 253 53.22 14.35 16.46
N SER A 254 53.41 14.67 17.74
CA SER A 254 52.33 14.66 18.73
C SER A 254 51.19 15.63 18.36
N ARG A 255 51.53 16.89 18.05
CA ARG A 255 50.53 17.89 17.61
C ARG A 255 49.83 17.49 16.31
N ALA A 256 50.56 16.89 15.37
CA ALA A 256 49.97 16.40 14.13
C ALA A 256 48.94 15.31 14.43
N ARG A 257 49.28 14.32 15.25
CA ARG A 257 48.37 13.24 15.66
C ARG A 257 47.10 13.78 16.32
N THR A 258 47.23 14.66 17.32
CA THR A 258 46.06 15.24 18.00
C THR A 258 45.12 15.95 17.03
N ARG A 259 45.66 16.74 16.08
CA ARG A 259 44.84 17.42 15.07
C ARG A 259 44.15 16.43 14.14
N THR A 260 44.87 15.40 13.70
CA THR A 260 44.33 14.43 12.77
C THR A 260 43.28 13.52 13.42
N ASP A 261 43.47 13.16 14.68
CA ASP A 261 42.48 12.41 15.46
C ASP A 261 41.19 13.21 15.61
N GLN A 262 41.32 14.52 15.88
CA GLN A 262 40.18 15.43 15.93
C GLN A 262 39.43 15.49 14.60
N HIS A 263 40.15 15.59 13.46
CA HIS A 263 39.53 15.59 12.13
C HIS A 263 38.80 14.28 11.81
N VAL A 264 39.36 13.13 12.18
CA VAL A 264 38.68 11.84 12.02
C VAL A 264 37.43 11.79 12.90
N ALA A 265 37.51 12.26 14.14
CA ALA A 265 36.36 12.32 15.05
C ALA A 265 35.26 13.26 14.52
N ASP A 266 35.61 14.41 13.95
CA ASP A 266 34.67 15.33 13.29
C ASP A 266 33.98 14.65 12.09
N ALA A 267 34.75 13.95 11.24
CA ALA A 267 34.21 13.23 10.08
C ALA A 267 33.24 12.10 10.49
N VAL A 268 33.57 11.37 11.57
CA VAL A 268 32.69 10.36 12.16
C VAL A 268 31.40 11.00 12.65
N ARG A 269 31.49 12.08 13.44
CA ARG A 269 30.31 12.79 13.97
C ARG A 269 29.39 13.31 12.86
N ALA A 270 29.96 13.94 11.83
CA ALA A 270 29.20 14.41 10.68
C ALA A 270 28.53 13.26 9.93
N GLY A 271 29.24 12.15 9.72
CA GLY A 271 28.68 10.96 9.08
C GLY A 271 27.56 10.31 9.89
N ASP A 272 27.69 10.25 11.22
CA ASP A 272 26.63 9.76 12.11
C ASP A 272 25.39 10.66 12.08
N ALA A 273 25.58 11.98 12.06
CA ALA A 273 24.49 12.94 11.96
C ALA A 273 23.70 12.77 10.64
N ASP A 274 24.39 12.60 9.52
CA ASP A 274 23.76 12.37 8.21
C ASP A 274 22.94 11.07 8.18
N VAL A 275 23.48 9.97 8.75
CA VAL A 275 22.75 8.69 8.84
C VAL A 275 21.49 8.84 9.70
N ARG A 276 21.58 9.53 10.85
CA ARG A 276 20.43 9.79 11.72
C ARG A 276 19.38 10.66 11.02
N ALA A 277 19.80 11.74 10.36
CA ALA A 277 18.89 12.61 9.62
C ALA A 277 18.17 11.84 8.50
N THR A 278 18.89 10.99 7.77
CA THR A 278 18.32 10.14 6.72
C THR A 278 17.32 9.13 7.29
N ALA A 279 17.63 8.49 8.42
CA ALA A 279 16.72 7.56 9.09
C ALA A 279 15.43 8.25 9.56
N LEU A 280 15.54 9.45 10.14
CA LEU A 280 14.38 10.25 10.56
C LEU A 280 13.51 10.66 9.38
N ALA A 281 14.10 11.11 8.28
CA ALA A 281 13.38 11.44 7.05
C ALA A 281 12.67 10.20 6.45
N GLY A 282 13.35 9.04 6.47
CA GLY A 282 12.78 7.76 6.07
C GLY A 282 11.57 7.36 6.92
N ALA A 283 11.69 7.44 8.25
CA ALA A 283 10.58 7.17 9.17
C ALA A 283 9.38 8.09 8.93
N ALA A 284 9.62 9.40 8.77
CA ALA A 284 8.56 10.37 8.47
C ALA A 284 7.82 10.04 7.16
N ARG A 285 8.55 9.62 6.11
CA ARG A 285 7.96 9.19 4.84
C ARG A 285 7.09 7.95 5.00
N ILE A 286 7.54 6.94 5.76
CA ILE A 286 6.75 5.73 6.06
C ILE A 286 5.45 6.12 6.78
N THR A 287 5.52 6.96 7.81
CA THR A 287 4.33 7.41 8.53
C THR A 287 3.36 8.18 7.64
N ALA A 288 3.86 9.04 6.74
CA ALA A 288 3.02 9.77 5.79
C ALA A 288 2.29 8.82 4.83
N VAL A 289 2.99 7.81 4.31
CA VAL A 289 2.40 6.80 3.42
C VAL A 289 1.39 5.92 4.16
N ALA A 290 1.69 5.51 5.40
CA ALA A 290 0.75 4.75 6.23
C ALA A 290 -0.57 5.52 6.43
N ARG A 291 -0.50 6.83 6.73
CA ARG A 291 -1.69 7.68 6.85
C ARG A 291 -2.50 7.74 5.55
N GLN A 292 -1.84 7.83 4.40
CA GLN A 292 -2.52 7.77 3.11
C GLN A 292 -3.20 6.41 2.88
N GLY A 293 -2.51 5.32 3.25
CA GLY A 293 -3.07 3.97 3.25
C GLY A 293 -4.32 3.84 4.11
N ASP A 294 -4.31 4.37 5.33
CA ASP A 294 -5.45 4.37 6.23
C ASP A 294 -6.64 5.15 5.66
N LEU A 295 -6.40 6.31 5.04
CA LEU A 295 -7.43 7.09 4.36
C LEU A 295 -8.07 6.31 3.21
N LEU A 296 -7.28 5.56 2.44
CA LEU A 296 -7.79 4.70 1.38
C LEU A 296 -8.66 3.56 1.91
N VAL A 297 -8.24 2.91 2.99
CA VAL A 297 -9.00 1.84 3.65
C VAL A 297 -10.32 2.39 4.19
N ARG A 298 -10.30 3.55 4.88
CA ARG A 298 -11.52 4.21 5.37
C ARG A 298 -12.47 4.58 4.23
N ALA A 299 -11.96 5.19 3.16
CA ALA A 299 -12.77 5.55 2.01
C ALA A 299 -13.39 4.31 1.32
N ALA A 300 -12.67 3.20 1.27
CA ALA A 300 -13.20 1.92 0.79
C ALA A 300 -14.28 1.38 1.75
N GLY A 301 -14.04 1.41 3.06
CA GLY A 301 -15.02 1.03 4.09
C GLY A 301 -16.33 1.81 3.97
N ASP A 302 -16.26 3.14 3.89
CA ASP A 302 -17.43 4.00 3.75
C ASP A 302 -18.25 3.68 2.49
N ARG A 303 -17.56 3.38 1.37
CA ARG A 303 -18.21 2.97 0.12
C ARG A 303 -18.85 1.58 0.25
N ALA A 304 -18.14 0.64 0.87
CA ALA A 304 -18.64 -0.71 1.14
C ALA A 304 -19.91 -0.66 2.00
N ASP A 305 -19.91 0.12 3.08
CA ASP A 305 -21.04 0.26 3.99
C ASP A 305 -22.24 0.92 3.33
N ARG A 306 -22.02 1.95 2.50
CA ARG A 306 -23.09 2.56 1.70
C ARG A 306 -23.70 1.55 0.72
N ALA A 307 -22.87 0.75 0.07
CA ALA A 307 -23.32 -0.29 -0.86
C ALA A 307 -24.15 -1.36 -0.15
N VAL A 308 -23.68 -1.85 1.00
CA VAL A 308 -24.38 -2.87 1.78
C VAL A 308 -25.72 -2.34 2.29
N ARG A 309 -25.76 -1.14 2.89
CA ARG A 309 -27.01 -0.52 3.36
C ARG A 309 -28.01 -0.31 2.21
N ALA A 310 -27.55 0.13 1.04
CA ALA A 310 -28.40 0.28 -0.14
C ALA A 310 -28.97 -1.07 -0.62
N ALA A 311 -28.15 -2.12 -0.62
CA ALA A 311 -28.58 -3.47 -0.98
C ALA A 311 -29.56 -4.07 0.03
N GLU A 312 -29.35 -3.83 1.33
CA GLU A 312 -30.26 -4.26 2.42
C GLU A 312 -31.62 -3.59 2.29
N SER A 313 -31.65 -2.26 2.15
CA SER A 313 -32.90 -1.53 1.93
C SER A 313 -33.66 -2.02 0.69
N ALA A 314 -32.93 -2.31 -0.40
CA ALA A 314 -33.52 -2.88 -1.62
C ALA A 314 -34.06 -4.31 -1.39
N HIS A 315 -33.34 -5.13 -0.63
CA HIS A 315 -33.73 -6.48 -0.25
C HIS A 315 -35.00 -6.47 0.59
N ASP A 316 -35.03 -5.72 1.68
CA ASP A 316 -36.15 -5.68 2.62
C ASP A 316 -37.42 -5.16 1.95
N THR A 317 -37.29 -4.05 1.20
CA THR A 317 -38.41 -3.51 0.40
C THR A 317 -38.97 -4.57 -0.56
N TYR A 318 -38.11 -5.38 -1.18
CA TYR A 318 -38.53 -6.41 -2.12
C TYR A 318 -39.16 -7.61 -1.40
N VAL A 319 -38.62 -8.04 -0.25
CA VAL A 319 -39.19 -9.11 0.57
C VAL A 319 -40.57 -8.73 1.09
N ASP A 320 -40.75 -7.52 1.61
CA ASP A 320 -42.06 -7.00 2.05
C ASP A 320 -43.08 -7.02 0.91
N GLN A 321 -42.66 -6.62 -0.30
CA GLN A 321 -43.51 -6.67 -1.49
C GLN A 321 -43.84 -8.12 -1.92
N VAL A 322 -42.94 -9.07 -1.71
CA VAL A 322 -43.21 -10.51 -1.90
C VAL A 322 -44.23 -10.98 -0.86
N ASP A 323 -44.09 -10.59 0.39
CA ASP A 323 -44.97 -11.02 1.49
C ASP A 323 -46.39 -10.51 1.34
N ARG A 324 -46.58 -9.22 1.07
CA ARG A 324 -47.92 -8.66 0.78
C ARG A 324 -48.60 -9.41 -0.37
N ARG A 325 -47.84 -9.76 -1.42
CA ARG A 325 -48.37 -10.56 -2.54
C ARG A 325 -48.72 -11.99 -2.14
N VAL A 326 -47.95 -12.61 -1.24
CA VAL A 326 -48.25 -13.94 -0.72
C VAL A 326 -49.50 -13.91 0.15
N GLU A 327 -49.69 -12.85 0.92
CA GLU A 327 -50.86 -12.58 1.74
C GLU A 327 -52.12 -12.35 0.89
N ASP A 328 -52.05 -11.51 -0.15
CA ASP A 328 -53.12 -11.37 -1.15
C ASP A 328 -53.53 -12.73 -1.74
N LEU A 329 -52.53 -13.58 -2.04
CA LEU A 329 -52.75 -14.94 -2.54
C LEU A 329 -53.28 -15.91 -1.47
N ARG A 330 -53.12 -15.63 -0.18
CA ARG A 330 -53.77 -16.36 0.94
C ARG A 330 -55.24 -15.99 1.04
N GLY A 331 -55.60 -14.72 0.85
CA GLY A 331 -57.00 -14.30 0.76
C GLY A 331 -57.78 -15.04 -0.32
N LEU A 332 -57.14 -15.29 -1.48
CA LEU A 332 -57.73 -16.05 -2.60
C LEU A 332 -58.00 -17.54 -2.32
N THR A 333 -57.52 -18.09 -1.21
CA THR A 333 -57.79 -19.49 -0.82
C THR A 333 -59.04 -19.66 0.04
N SER A 334 -59.67 -18.57 0.51
CA SER A 334 -60.98 -18.61 1.16
C SER A 334 -62.07 -19.07 0.18
N ARG A 335 -63.15 -19.68 0.68
CA ARG A 335 -64.22 -20.25 -0.15
C ARG A 335 -65.06 -19.18 -0.87
N ASP A 336 -64.98 -17.92 -0.44
CA ASP A 336 -65.97 -16.90 -0.76
C ASP A 336 -65.53 -15.92 -1.86
N VAL A 337 -64.34 -16.09 -2.45
CA VAL A 337 -63.86 -15.17 -3.50
C VAL A 337 -64.41 -15.57 -4.87
N PRO A 338 -65.15 -14.68 -5.58
CA PRO A 338 -65.63 -14.94 -6.93
C PRO A 338 -64.49 -15.28 -7.90
N ARG A 339 -64.75 -16.23 -8.80
CA ARG A 339 -63.73 -16.76 -9.74
C ARG A 339 -63.14 -15.68 -10.67
N LYS A 340 -63.94 -14.67 -11.03
CA LYS A 340 -63.53 -13.54 -11.88
C LYS A 340 -62.48 -12.70 -11.15
N ASP A 341 -62.73 -12.38 -9.89
CA ASP A 341 -61.85 -11.57 -9.05
C ASP A 341 -60.56 -12.30 -8.74
N ALA A 342 -60.63 -13.62 -8.45
CA ALA A 342 -59.45 -14.45 -8.27
C ALA A 342 -58.55 -14.47 -9.52
N ARG A 343 -59.13 -14.49 -10.73
CA ARG A 343 -58.35 -14.42 -11.98
C ARG A 343 -57.72 -13.04 -12.19
N GLN A 344 -58.45 -11.98 -11.89
CA GLN A 344 -57.97 -10.61 -12.02
C GLN A 344 -56.81 -10.34 -11.04
N LEU A 345 -56.95 -10.73 -9.79
CA LEU A 345 -55.89 -10.65 -8.77
C LEU A 345 -54.65 -11.47 -9.17
N LEU A 346 -54.82 -12.67 -9.75
CA LEU A 346 -53.69 -13.45 -10.26
C LEU A 346 -52.96 -12.75 -11.42
N ARG A 347 -53.67 -12.08 -12.35
CA ARG A 347 -53.05 -11.33 -13.45
C ARG A 347 -52.30 -10.10 -12.92
N TRP A 348 -52.95 -9.34 -12.05
CA TRP A 348 -52.39 -8.16 -11.43
C TRP A 348 -51.14 -8.46 -10.60
N ASN A 349 -51.17 -9.54 -9.80
CA ASN A 349 -50.02 -9.98 -8.99
C ASN A 349 -48.82 -10.39 -9.87
N ALA A 350 -49.08 -10.97 -11.05
CA ALA A 350 -48.03 -11.29 -12.01
C ALA A 350 -47.42 -10.04 -12.64
N ALA A 351 -48.24 -9.08 -13.06
CA ALA A 351 -47.78 -7.81 -13.63
C ALA A 351 -47.02 -6.94 -12.61
N LYS A 352 -47.50 -6.86 -11.36
CA LYS A 352 -46.76 -6.19 -10.29
C LYS A 352 -45.42 -6.88 -10.02
N GLY A 353 -45.39 -8.21 -10.07
CA GLY A 353 -44.18 -8.94 -9.75
C GLY A 353 -43.03 -8.75 -10.74
N THR A 354 -43.31 -8.55 -12.02
CA THR A 354 -42.27 -8.23 -13.00
C THR A 354 -41.68 -6.83 -12.75
N VAL A 355 -42.54 -5.83 -12.50
CA VAL A 355 -42.11 -4.45 -12.19
C VAL A 355 -41.28 -4.39 -10.91
N GLN A 356 -41.73 -5.04 -9.85
CA GLN A 356 -41.00 -5.07 -8.57
C GLN A 356 -39.63 -5.74 -8.70
N ARG A 357 -39.55 -6.86 -9.43
CA ARG A 357 -38.28 -7.54 -9.69
C ARG A 357 -37.32 -6.68 -10.50
N ARG A 358 -37.82 -5.95 -11.50
CA ARG A 358 -37.02 -5.00 -12.28
C ARG A 358 -36.44 -3.91 -11.37
N ARG A 359 -37.27 -3.27 -10.55
CA ARG A 359 -36.83 -2.24 -9.60
C ARG A 359 -35.83 -2.77 -8.58
N PHE A 360 -36.05 -3.98 -8.06
CA PHE A 360 -35.08 -4.65 -7.18
C PHE A 360 -33.74 -4.84 -7.89
N ASN A 361 -33.73 -5.38 -9.11
CA ASN A 361 -32.50 -5.56 -9.88
C ASN A 361 -31.79 -4.23 -10.17
N GLU A 362 -32.52 -3.17 -10.48
CA GLU A 362 -31.97 -1.82 -10.70
C GLU A 362 -31.31 -1.27 -9.44
N ARG A 363 -31.95 -1.41 -8.27
CA ARG A 363 -31.38 -0.99 -6.98
C ARG A 363 -30.17 -1.82 -6.57
N MET A 364 -30.22 -3.14 -6.78
CA MET A 364 -29.07 -4.02 -6.53
C MET A 364 -27.90 -3.67 -7.45
N ALA A 365 -28.15 -3.35 -8.71
CA ALA A 365 -27.12 -2.89 -9.63
C ALA A 365 -26.53 -1.53 -9.22
N ALA A 366 -27.36 -0.60 -8.73
CA ALA A 366 -26.89 0.67 -8.19
C ALA A 366 -26.01 0.48 -6.95
N ALA A 367 -26.41 -0.41 -6.02
CA ALA A 367 -25.61 -0.76 -4.85
C ALA A 367 -24.28 -1.42 -5.25
N ASP A 368 -24.30 -2.31 -6.24
CA ASP A 368 -23.10 -2.97 -6.76
C ASP A 368 -22.14 -2.00 -7.46
N GLY A 369 -22.68 -1.00 -8.16
CA GLY A 369 -21.91 0.07 -8.81
C GLY A 369 -21.09 0.91 -7.83
N LEU A 370 -21.47 0.98 -6.56
CA LEU A 370 -20.70 1.65 -5.50
C LEU A 370 -19.41 0.89 -5.12
N VAL A 371 -19.37 -0.42 -5.37
CA VAL A 371 -18.23 -1.30 -5.06
C VAL A 371 -17.43 -1.65 -6.31
N ASN A 372 -18.06 -1.60 -7.49
CA ASN A 372 -17.42 -1.91 -8.76
C ASN A 372 -17.57 -0.73 -9.74
N PRO A 373 -16.66 0.26 -9.71
CA PRO A 373 -16.73 1.41 -10.61
C PRO A 373 -16.55 1.01 -12.09
N ALA A 374 -15.84 -0.09 -12.37
CA ALA A 374 -15.69 -0.60 -13.74
C ALA A 374 -17.02 -1.10 -14.34
N ALA A 375 -17.99 -1.52 -13.51
CA ALA A 375 -19.32 -1.93 -13.96
C ALA A 375 -20.20 -0.73 -14.37
N VAL A 376 -19.87 0.49 -13.93
CA VAL A 376 -20.62 1.71 -14.27
C VAL A 376 -20.27 2.19 -15.70
N GLY A 377 -19.00 2.06 -16.10
CA GLY A 377 -18.54 2.43 -17.45
C GLY A 377 -19.06 1.51 -18.56
N ALA A 378 -19.29 0.22 -18.28
CA ALA A 378 -19.75 -0.74 -19.29
C ALA A 378 -21.24 -0.62 -19.67
N ARG A 379 -22.03 0.16 -18.91
CA ARG A 379 -23.49 0.28 -19.12
C ARG A 379 -23.92 1.66 -19.62
N ALA A 380 -23.08 2.67 -19.43
CA ALA A 380 -23.20 3.96 -20.09
C ALA A 380 -22.38 3.89 -21.39
N GLY A 381 -22.98 3.38 -22.46
CA GLY A 381 -22.41 3.41 -23.81
C GLY A 381 -22.32 4.83 -24.37
N GLY A 382 -21.48 5.67 -23.75
CA GLY A 382 -21.00 6.94 -24.28
C GLY A 382 -19.49 6.85 -24.42
N ALA A 383 -18.98 7.24 -25.60
CA ALA A 383 -17.63 7.02 -26.10
C ALA A 383 -16.47 7.27 -25.10
N PRO A 384 -15.33 6.56 -25.25
CA PRO A 384 -14.14 6.80 -24.46
C PRO A 384 -13.47 8.12 -24.89
N GLY A 385 -13.79 9.20 -24.19
CA GLY A 385 -13.02 10.44 -24.23
C GLY A 385 -11.74 10.28 -23.42
N THR A 386 -10.61 10.19 -24.11
CA THR A 386 -9.26 10.43 -23.60
C THR A 386 -9.19 11.68 -22.73
N ALA A 387 -8.81 11.54 -21.47
CA ALA A 387 -8.25 12.62 -20.66
C ALA A 387 -7.28 12.04 -19.62
N ALA A 388 -6.07 11.76 -20.09
CA ALA A 388 -4.89 11.98 -19.26
C ALA A 388 -4.78 13.50 -19.05
N GLY A 389 -4.70 13.94 -17.79
CA GLY A 389 -4.64 15.35 -17.44
C GLY A 389 -4.02 15.54 -16.08
N SER A 390 -2.73 15.89 -16.10
CA SER A 390 -1.88 16.40 -15.04
C SER A 390 -2.59 17.26 -13.99
N VAL A 391 -2.27 17.01 -12.73
CA VAL A 391 -2.62 17.88 -11.60
C VAL A 391 -1.59 19.02 -11.52
N SER A 392 -2.05 20.25 -11.63
CA SER A 392 -1.43 21.44 -11.03
C SER A 392 -2.54 22.36 -10.51
N PRO A 393 -2.34 23.03 -9.35
CA PRO A 393 -3.42 23.73 -8.64
C PRO A 393 -3.39 25.24 -8.92
N SER A 394 -4.54 25.86 -9.23
CA SER A 394 -4.70 27.31 -9.05
C SER A 394 -6.16 27.78 -9.04
N ALA A 395 -6.46 28.57 -8.01
CA ALA A 395 -7.35 29.74 -7.90
C ALA A 395 -8.83 29.72 -8.36
N ALA A 396 -9.69 29.98 -7.34
CA ALA A 396 -10.91 30.79 -7.30
C ALA A 396 -12.20 30.36 -8.06
N PRO A 397 -13.39 30.58 -7.46
CA PRO A 397 -14.67 30.08 -7.98
C PRO A 397 -15.41 31.11 -8.85
N PRO A 398 -16.19 30.68 -9.87
CA PRO A 398 -17.22 31.53 -10.44
C PRO A 398 -18.63 31.16 -9.96
N THR A 399 -19.36 32.24 -9.77
CA THR A 399 -20.78 32.49 -9.50
C THR A 399 -21.79 31.66 -10.32
N ALA A 400 -22.93 31.41 -9.67
CA ALA A 400 -24.12 30.75 -10.18
C ALA A 400 -24.89 31.57 -11.24
N PRO A 401 -25.72 30.88 -12.06
CA PRO A 401 -26.97 31.47 -12.51
C PRO A 401 -28.22 30.67 -12.10
N ARG A 402 -29.23 31.45 -11.70
CA ARG A 402 -30.65 31.11 -11.52
C ARG A 402 -31.26 30.69 -12.85
N THR A 403 -31.96 29.56 -12.88
CA THR A 403 -33.17 29.35 -13.71
C THR A 403 -34.05 28.28 -13.06
N GLY A 404 -35.33 28.62 -12.83
CA GLY A 404 -36.31 27.75 -12.17
C GLY A 404 -36.85 26.62 -13.06
N PRO A 405 -37.56 25.65 -12.46
CA PRO A 405 -38.09 24.50 -13.19
C PRO A 405 -39.46 24.79 -13.81
N PRO A 406 -39.74 24.32 -15.05
CA PRO A 406 -41.11 24.31 -15.57
C PRO A 406 -41.92 23.17 -14.95
N ALA A 407 -43.14 23.52 -14.53
CA ALA A 407 -44.16 22.61 -14.04
C ALA A 407 -44.68 21.71 -15.19
N LEU A 408 -44.72 20.40 -14.97
CA LEU A 408 -45.42 19.46 -15.85
C LEU A 408 -46.51 18.70 -15.09
N ARG A 409 -47.73 18.95 -15.57
CA ARG A 409 -49.02 18.40 -15.17
C ARG A 409 -49.01 16.86 -15.16
N GLY A 410 -49.47 16.28 -14.05
CA GLY A 410 -49.82 14.86 -13.97
C GLY A 410 -51.23 14.56 -14.48
N PRO A 411 -51.49 13.37 -15.04
CA PRO A 411 -52.84 12.95 -15.39
C PRO A 411 -53.60 12.45 -14.15
N ARG A 412 -54.78 13.06 -13.96
CA ARG A 412 -55.82 12.71 -12.99
C ARG A 412 -56.54 11.41 -13.40
N GLY A 413 -57.02 10.68 -12.39
CA GLY A 413 -58.07 9.69 -12.51
C GLY A 413 -57.71 8.36 -11.86
N TRP A 414 -58.68 7.74 -11.17
CA TRP A 414 -58.62 6.43 -10.51
C TRP A 414 -58.12 6.42 -9.06
N ARG A 415 -58.79 7.16 -8.17
CA ARG A 415 -58.80 6.87 -6.71
C ARG A 415 -59.95 7.59 -6.00
N SER A 416 -61.18 7.16 -6.27
CA SER A 416 -62.35 7.64 -5.51
C SER A 416 -63.54 6.70 -5.69
N ALA A 417 -63.41 5.48 -5.19
CA ALA A 417 -64.53 4.56 -4.98
C ALA A 417 -64.07 3.36 -4.14
N TRP A 418 -63.66 3.57 -2.88
CA TRP A 418 -63.58 2.51 -1.85
C TRP A 418 -63.15 3.04 -0.47
N ASN A 419 -63.74 4.15 0.00
CA ASN A 419 -63.66 4.52 1.41
C ASN A 419 -64.73 5.56 1.78
N SER A 420 -65.95 5.08 1.97
CA SER A 420 -67.03 5.85 2.59
C SER A 420 -67.87 4.90 3.44
N ARG A 421 -67.38 4.56 4.63
CA ARG A 421 -68.16 4.10 5.79
C ARG A 421 -67.25 4.05 7.02
N ARG A 422 -67.16 5.18 7.71
CA ARG A 422 -66.95 5.37 9.15
C ARG A 422 -66.51 6.82 9.38
N ARG A 423 -67.49 7.72 9.49
CA ARG A 423 -67.39 8.95 10.27
C ARG A 423 -68.53 8.92 11.29
N GLY A 424 -68.15 9.00 12.55
CA GLY A 424 -68.90 9.50 13.70
C GLY A 424 -67.81 9.92 14.69
N ALA A 425 -67.43 11.19 14.78
CA ALA A 425 -68.11 12.34 15.40
C ALA A 425 -67.80 12.42 16.91
N ALA A 426 -66.96 13.40 17.26
CA ALA A 426 -66.92 14.20 18.52
C ALA A 426 -65.66 15.11 18.45
N THR A 427 -65.72 16.39 18.04
CA THR A 427 -66.05 17.63 18.79
C THR A 427 -65.10 18.01 19.94
N GLY A 428 -64.06 18.79 19.60
CA GLY A 428 -63.48 19.98 20.30
C GLY A 428 -62.85 19.85 21.70
N PRO A 429 -62.16 20.90 22.23
CA PRO A 429 -61.75 22.17 21.62
C PRO A 429 -60.24 22.53 21.82
N ALA A 430 -59.95 23.80 21.49
CA ALA A 430 -58.72 24.54 21.23
C ALA A 430 -57.73 24.75 22.43
N PRO A 431 -56.56 25.41 22.20
CA PRO A 431 -55.35 25.33 23.02
C PRO A 431 -55.18 26.51 23.99
N SER A 432 -54.35 26.31 25.02
CA SER A 432 -53.95 27.36 25.95
C SER A 432 -52.55 27.18 26.53
N HIS A 433 -51.67 28.12 26.14
CA HIS A 433 -50.81 28.95 26.99
C HIS A 433 -49.58 28.40 27.74
N LEU A 434 -48.54 29.28 27.76
CA LEU A 434 -47.45 29.46 28.75
C LEU A 434 -46.28 28.46 28.65
N ARG A 435 -44.98 28.78 28.79
CA ARG A 435 -44.20 29.90 29.36
C ARG A 435 -42.71 29.59 29.04
N ARG A 436 -41.92 30.46 28.40
CA ARG A 436 -41.00 31.49 28.95
C ARG A 436 -39.85 31.01 29.87
N GLY A 437 -38.61 31.31 29.44
CA GLY A 437 -37.42 31.64 30.28
C GLY A 437 -36.49 30.47 30.63
N GLY A 438 -35.15 30.57 30.67
CA GLY A 438 -34.19 31.68 30.59
C GLY A 438 -32.77 31.11 30.34
N ARG A 439 -31.88 31.82 29.63
CA ARG A 439 -30.70 32.56 30.16
C ARG A 439 -29.98 31.91 31.35
N SER A 440 -28.69 31.57 31.16
CA SER A 440 -27.56 32.27 31.81
C SER A 440 -26.20 31.60 31.51
N THR A 441 -25.26 32.38 30.98
CA THR A 441 -23.81 32.21 31.17
C THR A 441 -23.40 32.73 32.56
N PRO A 442 -22.26 32.29 33.13
CA PRO A 442 -21.07 33.17 33.22
C PRO A 442 -19.76 32.39 32.94
N LYS A 443 -18.70 32.96 32.35
CA LYS A 443 -17.71 33.95 32.83
C LYS A 443 -16.93 33.54 34.11
N GLY A 444 -15.70 33.07 33.90
CA GLY A 444 -14.49 33.24 34.73
C GLY A 444 -13.28 33.21 33.76
N ARG A 445 -12.29 34.11 33.69
CA ARG A 445 -11.44 34.82 34.69
C ARG A 445 -10.86 33.83 35.71
N ALA A 446 -9.55 33.73 35.98
CA ALA A 446 -8.37 34.46 35.53
C ALA A 446 -7.08 33.66 35.87
N ALA A 447 -5.96 34.08 35.28
CA ALA A 447 -4.59 34.15 35.82
C ALA A 447 -3.95 32.95 36.54
N THR A 448 -2.88 32.44 35.91
CA THR A 448 -1.48 32.57 36.39
C THR A 448 -0.55 32.67 35.20
#